data_AF-A0A7J0HCR1-F1
#
_entry.id   AF-A0A7J0HCR1-F1
#
_cell.length_a   1.000
_cell.length_b   1.000
_cell.length_c   1.000
_cell.angle_alpha   90.00
_cell.angle_beta   90.00
_cell.angle_gamma   90.00
#
_symmetry.space_group_name_H-M   'P 1'
#
loop_
_entity.id
_entity.type
_entity.pdbx_description
1 polymer ?
#
loop_
_entity_poly.entity_id
_entity_poly.type
_entity_poly.pdbx_seq_one_letter_code
_entity_poly.pdbx_strand_id
1 'polypeptide(L)'
;MAILLVLFSLLITTPTAPVRVAAASSSAVFFTPQDNFLIGCGSGKAATHSDGRIFITDQNSGKYFSSHGRDIMVSVPSANVPSPIYLSARIFIEEATFTFPMTRPGWHWIRLHFFPLTNNEFDLQNAKFTVTTDTLVLLREFSIKDNNNTNGWFFNEFLVNVTTERLSIKFSPVKGGPAFINAIEVVSAPDILITDTGSTLFPVGQFNGLSTQSYQTMYRLNVGGPELTSQNDTLGRTWALDGQYQAHKELGKNVLVAPTVIKYPEGGSPLIAPQSVYASAVEMGSANVASPNFNVTWNLDIDLAYQYLIRLHFCDIISKSLNDLYFNVYINGKTAISGIDLSTLTGGLATAFYKDFVVNSSMVSSPLSIQIGPWTQGTGAINALLNGLEVLKMNNSVGSLDGEFSVDGKSANGVNKGTVAAVGFAMMFGAFVGLGAMAVKWQKRPQDWEEEE
;
A
#
# COMPACT_ATOMS: atom_id res chain seq x y z
N MET A 1 40.88 -16.67 -82.85
CA MET A 1 40.35 -15.36 -82.41
C MET A 1 38.87 -15.56 -82.13
N ALA A 2 38.23 -15.13 -81.05
CA ALA A 2 38.62 -14.56 -79.77
C ALA A 2 37.31 -14.49 -78.94
N ILE A 3 37.40 -14.84 -77.64
CA ILE A 3 36.69 -14.24 -76.47
C ILE A 3 35.14 -14.39 -76.43
N LEU A 4 34.50 -15.24 -75.61
CA LEU A 4 34.44 -15.40 -74.14
C LEU A 4 33.77 -14.22 -73.39
N LEU A 5 32.55 -14.44 -72.87
CA LEU A 5 32.01 -13.68 -71.74
C LEU A 5 31.02 -14.55 -70.95
N VAL A 6 31.55 -15.18 -69.90
CA VAL A 6 30.80 -15.87 -68.84
C VAL A 6 30.61 -14.85 -67.72
N LEU A 7 29.37 -14.51 -67.39
CA LEU A 7 29.06 -13.72 -66.20
C LEU A 7 29.20 -14.62 -64.97
N PHE A 8 30.19 -14.31 -64.12
CA PHE A 8 30.36 -14.87 -62.79
C PHE A 8 29.54 -14.06 -61.78
N SER A 9 28.59 -14.69 -61.12
CA SER A 9 27.89 -14.15 -59.95
C SER A 9 28.78 -14.35 -58.71
N LEU A 10 29.44 -13.29 -58.23
CA LEU A 10 30.13 -13.31 -56.94
C LEU A 10 29.08 -13.22 -55.81
N LEU A 11 28.82 -14.32 -55.11
CA LEU A 11 28.23 -14.27 -53.78
C LEU A 11 29.32 -13.84 -52.78
N ILE A 12 29.22 -12.61 -52.29
CA ILE A 12 30.01 -12.14 -51.15
C ILE A 12 29.33 -12.68 -49.89
N THR A 13 29.84 -13.80 -49.36
CA THR A 13 29.50 -14.24 -48.01
C THR A 13 30.30 -13.40 -47.01
N THR A 14 29.68 -12.38 -46.43
CA THR A 14 30.23 -11.71 -45.25
C THR A 14 30.09 -12.64 -44.04
N PRO A 15 31.17 -12.95 -43.31
CA PRO A 15 31.05 -13.71 -42.07
C PRO A 15 30.34 -12.82 -41.04
N THR A 16 29.10 -13.15 -40.70
CA THR A 16 28.41 -12.55 -39.54
C THR A 16 29.11 -13.05 -38.29
N ALA A 17 29.94 -12.18 -37.69
CA ALA A 17 30.49 -12.44 -36.36
C ALA A 17 29.33 -12.62 -35.37
N PRO A 18 29.40 -13.61 -34.45
CA PRO A 18 28.39 -13.73 -33.41
C PRO A 18 28.41 -12.45 -32.57
N VAL A 19 27.26 -11.78 -32.50
CA VAL A 19 27.04 -10.68 -31.57
C VAL A 19 27.20 -11.27 -30.17
N ARG A 20 28.34 -10.99 -29.53
CA ARG A 20 28.54 -11.29 -28.12
C ARG A 20 27.60 -10.36 -27.35
N VAL A 21 26.46 -10.88 -26.92
CA VAL A 21 25.65 -10.24 -25.89
C VAL A 21 26.51 -10.22 -24.64
N ALA A 22 27.06 -9.06 -24.31
CA ALA A 22 27.72 -8.86 -23.04
C ALA A 22 26.64 -9.05 -21.97
N ALA A 23 26.81 -10.06 -21.10
CA ALA A 23 26.05 -10.13 -19.88
C ALA A 23 26.32 -8.83 -19.12
N ALA A 24 25.28 -7.99 -18.98
CA ALA A 24 25.37 -6.79 -18.17
C ALA A 24 25.78 -7.24 -16.76
N SER A 25 26.96 -6.82 -16.32
CA SER A 25 27.38 -6.97 -14.95
C SER A 25 26.34 -6.27 -14.08
N SER A 26 25.64 -7.03 -13.23
CA SER A 26 24.72 -6.52 -12.21
C SER A 26 25.48 -5.63 -11.24
N SER A 27 25.60 -4.35 -11.59
CA SER A 27 25.77 -3.30 -10.60
C SER A 27 24.39 -3.11 -9.97
N ALA A 28 24.30 -3.24 -8.65
CA ALA A 28 23.06 -2.96 -7.94
C ALA A 28 22.60 -1.54 -8.33
N VAL A 29 21.43 -1.46 -8.95
CA VAL A 29 20.82 -0.16 -9.28
C VAL A 29 20.38 0.46 -7.97
N PHE A 30 21.22 1.33 -7.42
CA PHE A 30 20.88 2.13 -6.26
C PHE A 30 20.03 3.31 -6.71
N PHE A 31 18.82 3.40 -6.19
CA PHE A 31 18.00 4.59 -6.37
C PHE A 31 18.46 5.67 -5.39
N THR A 32 18.84 6.83 -5.92
CA THR A 32 19.17 8.00 -5.11
C THR A 32 17.96 8.93 -5.11
N PRO A 33 17.26 9.09 -3.97
CA PRO A 33 16.12 10.00 -3.89
C PRO A 33 16.58 11.46 -4.07
N GLN A 34 15.86 12.22 -4.90
CA GLN A 34 16.12 13.65 -5.09
C GLN A 34 15.62 14.46 -3.88
N ASP A 35 14.40 14.16 -3.42
CA ASP A 35 13.88 14.64 -2.15
C ASP A 35 14.12 13.57 -1.08
N ASN A 36 14.83 13.93 0.00
CA ASN A 36 15.19 13.00 1.08
C ASN A 36 15.22 13.72 2.44
N PHE A 37 14.06 13.84 3.07
CA PHE A 37 13.90 14.45 4.38
C PHE A 37 13.70 13.36 5.43
N LEU A 38 14.70 13.17 6.29
CA LEU A 38 14.67 12.21 7.41
C LEU A 38 14.75 12.98 8.72
N ILE A 39 13.61 13.15 9.39
CA ILE A 39 13.49 14.02 10.57
C ILE A 39 13.26 13.18 11.82
N GLY A 40 14.21 13.23 12.75
CA GLY A 40 14.08 12.68 14.10
C GLY A 40 13.50 13.75 15.03
N CYS A 41 12.38 13.43 15.68
CA CYS A 41 11.60 14.40 16.45
C CYS A 41 11.86 14.28 17.96
N GLY A 42 11.97 15.41 18.64
CA GLY A 42 12.08 15.48 20.10
C GLY A 42 13.47 15.25 20.70
N SER A 43 14.51 15.13 19.87
CA SER A 43 15.90 14.95 20.32
C SER A 43 16.78 16.12 19.88
N GLY A 44 17.65 16.60 20.78
CA GLY A 44 18.72 17.54 20.45
C GLY A 44 19.92 16.91 19.72
N LYS A 45 19.89 15.59 19.47
CA LYS A 45 20.92 14.84 18.76
C LYS A 45 20.32 14.06 17.60
N ALA A 46 21.02 14.04 16.47
CA ALA A 46 20.65 13.21 15.34
C ALA A 46 20.63 11.72 15.74
N ALA A 47 19.69 10.97 15.19
CA ALA A 47 19.54 9.54 15.43
C ALA A 47 19.95 8.77 14.18
N THR A 48 20.66 7.66 14.36
CA THR A 48 21.02 6.76 13.25
C THR A 48 20.03 5.60 13.25
N HIS A 49 19.34 5.39 12.13
CA HIS A 49 18.48 4.24 11.95
C HIS A 49 19.32 2.96 11.84
N SER A 50 18.69 1.79 11.99
CA SER A 50 19.39 0.51 11.94
C SER A 50 20.14 0.30 10.62
N ASP A 51 19.68 0.89 9.52
CA ASP A 51 20.30 0.84 8.19
C ASP A 51 21.41 1.88 7.95
N GLY A 52 21.77 2.67 8.96
CA GLY A 52 22.79 3.71 8.85
C GLY A 52 22.29 5.06 8.34
N ARG A 53 21.02 5.19 7.93
CA ARG A 53 20.45 6.49 7.57
C ARG A 53 20.40 7.41 8.80
N ILE A 54 20.78 8.66 8.62
CA ILE A 54 20.84 9.65 9.69
C ILE A 54 19.60 10.53 9.65
N PHE A 55 18.87 10.56 10.75
CA PHE A 55 17.71 11.40 10.98
C PHE A 55 18.17 12.69 11.67
N ILE A 56 18.04 13.81 10.97
CA ILE A 56 18.40 15.12 11.51
C ILE A 56 17.37 15.57 12.54
N THR A 57 17.78 16.38 13.50
CA THR A 57 16.86 16.88 14.52
C THR A 57 15.83 17.81 13.91
N ASP A 58 14.61 17.74 14.43
CA ASP A 58 13.54 18.70 14.16
C ASP A 58 13.94 20.16 14.52
N GLN A 59 14.82 20.36 15.50
CA GLN A 59 15.39 21.67 15.84
C GLN A 59 16.27 22.22 14.70
N ASN A 60 17.16 21.41 14.14
CA ASN A 60 18.02 21.80 13.00
C ASN A 60 17.23 21.90 11.69
N SER A 61 16.06 21.28 11.65
CA SER A 61 15.11 21.36 10.54
C SER A 61 13.91 22.25 10.85
N GLY A 62 14.03 23.14 11.85
CA GLY A 62 12.96 24.04 12.29
C GLY A 62 12.40 24.94 11.17
N LYS A 63 13.16 25.15 10.10
CA LYS A 63 12.69 25.83 8.87
C LYS A 63 11.52 25.12 8.17
N TYR A 64 11.33 23.83 8.42
CA TYR A 64 10.20 23.05 7.91
C TYR A 64 9.05 22.98 8.91
N PHE A 65 9.24 23.36 10.17
CA PHE A 65 8.26 23.14 11.23
C PHE A 65 7.59 24.44 11.67
N SER A 66 6.26 24.40 11.85
CA SER A 66 5.48 25.51 12.39
C SER A 66 4.40 24.98 13.34
N SER A 67 4.26 25.59 14.50
CA SER A 67 3.23 25.28 15.51
C SER A 67 2.88 26.56 16.27
N HIS A 68 1.62 26.68 16.68
CA HIS A 68 1.14 27.78 17.52
C HIS A 68 1.23 27.46 19.02
N GLY A 69 1.37 26.18 19.36
CA GLY A 69 1.45 25.70 20.74
C GLY A 69 2.85 25.79 21.34
N ARG A 70 2.95 25.40 22.62
CA ARG A 70 4.23 25.23 23.32
C ARG A 70 5.10 24.21 22.61
N ASP A 71 6.42 24.43 22.67
CA ASP A 71 7.39 23.44 22.23
C ASP A 71 7.61 22.39 23.33
N ILE A 72 7.28 21.13 23.03
CA ILE A 72 7.31 20.01 23.97
C ILE A 72 8.04 18.85 23.33
N MET A 73 9.14 18.44 23.94
CA MET A 73 9.99 17.34 23.48
C MET A 73 10.22 16.38 24.63
N VAL A 74 10.17 15.09 24.33
CA VAL A 74 10.42 14.02 25.30
C VAL A 74 11.40 13.02 24.73
N SER A 75 12.24 12.46 25.59
CA SER A 75 13.21 11.43 25.22
C SER A 75 13.44 10.47 26.37
N VAL A 76 13.69 9.20 26.05
CA VAL A 76 14.07 8.15 27.01
C VAL A 76 15.44 7.58 26.63
N PRO A 77 16.22 7.07 27.60
CA PRO A 77 17.54 6.51 27.32
C PRO A 77 17.47 5.20 26.54
N SER A 78 16.42 4.39 26.75
CA SER A 78 16.21 3.11 26.07
C SER A 78 14.75 2.67 26.11
N ALA A 79 14.35 1.86 25.14
CA ALA A 79 13.06 1.18 25.06
C ALA A 79 13.18 -0.06 24.17
N ASN A 80 12.21 -0.98 24.24
CA ASN A 80 12.15 -2.14 23.34
C ASN A 80 11.58 -1.73 21.98
N VAL A 81 12.38 -1.05 21.17
CA VAL A 81 12.01 -0.48 19.87
C VAL A 81 13.04 -0.84 18.80
N PRO A 82 12.64 -0.91 17.51
CA PRO A 82 13.52 -1.39 16.45
C PRO A 82 14.64 -0.42 16.07
N SER A 83 14.56 0.84 16.50
CA SER A 83 15.54 1.87 16.14
C SER A 83 15.58 3.02 17.16
N PRO A 84 16.74 3.67 17.34
CA PRO A 84 16.87 4.88 18.16
C PRO A 84 15.93 6.03 17.76
N ILE A 85 15.41 6.06 16.53
CA ILE A 85 14.47 7.12 16.08
C ILE A 85 13.17 7.16 16.89
N TYR A 86 12.84 6.08 17.61
CA TYR A 86 11.65 5.99 18.47
C TYR A 86 11.92 6.45 19.92
N LEU A 87 13.18 6.70 20.30
CA LEU A 87 13.55 7.05 21.68
C LEU A 87 13.29 8.51 22.05
N SER A 88 12.84 9.31 21.09
CA SER A 88 12.39 10.68 21.31
C SER A 88 11.09 10.94 20.55
N ALA A 89 10.31 11.92 21.01
CA ALA A 89 9.12 12.40 20.32
C ALA A 89 8.92 13.88 20.56
N ARG A 90 8.35 14.55 19.56
CA ARG A 90 7.78 15.89 19.73
C ARG A 90 6.28 15.78 19.99
N ILE A 91 5.78 16.55 20.94
CA ILE A 91 4.38 16.55 21.36
C ILE A 91 3.73 17.88 20.96
N PHE A 92 2.51 17.82 20.45
CA PHE A 92 1.71 18.96 20.02
C PHE A 92 0.41 19.00 20.81
N ILE A 93 0.13 20.12 21.48
CA ILE A 93 -1.15 20.39 22.16
C ILE A 93 -2.10 21.27 21.33
N GLU A 94 -1.58 21.81 20.24
CA GLU A 94 -2.29 22.53 19.20
C GLU A 94 -1.87 21.97 17.84
N GLU A 95 -2.44 22.53 16.78
CA GLU A 95 -2.07 22.16 15.43
C GLU A 95 -0.59 22.47 15.13
N ALA A 96 0.07 21.49 14.52
CA ALA A 96 1.46 21.60 14.11
C ALA A 96 1.64 21.09 12.67
N THR A 97 2.45 21.79 11.89
CA THR A 97 2.63 21.51 10.46
C THR A 97 4.11 21.42 10.12
N PHE A 98 4.48 20.35 9.39
CA PHE A 98 5.75 20.21 8.70
C PHE A 98 5.56 20.53 7.22
N THR A 99 6.33 21.45 6.66
CA THR A 99 6.26 21.87 5.26
C THR A 99 7.59 21.65 4.56
N PHE A 100 7.60 20.74 3.60
CA PHE A 100 8.79 20.36 2.86
C PHE A 100 8.80 21.01 1.48
N PRO A 101 9.90 21.65 1.05
CA PRO A 101 10.05 22.06 -0.34
C PRO A 101 10.34 20.83 -1.21
N MET A 102 9.59 20.66 -2.29
CA MET A 102 9.75 19.53 -3.22
C MET A 102 10.63 19.96 -4.39
N THR A 103 11.68 19.20 -4.66
CA THR A 103 12.58 19.44 -5.79
C THR A 103 12.08 18.80 -7.07
N ARG A 104 11.30 17.71 -6.95
CA ARG A 104 10.66 17.05 -8.10
C ARG A 104 9.18 16.79 -7.86
N PRO A 105 8.34 16.87 -8.90
CA PRO A 105 7.04 16.24 -8.87
C PRO A 105 7.16 14.71 -9.01
N GLY A 106 6.12 13.99 -8.60
CA GLY A 106 5.98 12.54 -8.75
C GLY A 106 5.80 11.82 -7.42
N TRP A 107 6.09 10.52 -7.40
CA TRP A 107 5.87 9.70 -6.23
C TRP A 107 6.80 10.06 -5.08
N HIS A 108 6.22 10.10 -3.87
CA HIS A 108 6.94 10.28 -2.62
C HIS A 108 6.41 9.31 -1.58
N TRP A 109 7.33 8.69 -0.85
CA TRP A 109 7.03 8.01 0.39
C TRP A 109 6.85 9.04 1.50
N ILE A 110 5.74 8.93 2.23
CA ILE A 110 5.56 9.54 3.55
C ILE A 110 5.58 8.39 4.56
N ARG A 111 6.55 8.38 5.46
CA ARG A 111 6.62 7.40 6.55
C ARG A 111 6.53 8.09 7.90
N LEU A 112 5.62 7.62 8.73
CA LEU A 112 5.35 8.18 10.05
C LEU A 112 5.66 7.13 11.12
N HIS A 113 6.46 7.53 12.10
CA HIS A 113 6.92 6.66 13.18
C HIS A 113 6.37 7.14 14.52
N PHE A 114 5.65 6.25 15.21
CA PHE A 114 5.04 6.55 16.51
C PHE A 114 5.46 5.52 17.55
N PHE A 115 5.93 5.98 18.70
CA PHE A 115 6.12 5.19 19.91
C PHE A 115 5.73 6.08 21.11
N PRO A 116 4.69 5.70 21.86
CA PRO A 116 4.12 6.50 22.94
C PRO A 116 5.04 6.50 24.16
N LEU A 117 5.93 7.48 24.22
CA LEU A 117 6.89 7.64 25.31
C LEU A 117 6.21 8.04 26.62
N THR A 118 6.54 7.33 27.71
CA THR A 118 6.17 7.73 29.06
C THR A 118 6.82 9.07 29.41
N ASN A 119 6.03 10.00 29.93
CA ASN A 119 6.49 11.31 30.37
C ASN A 119 5.58 11.83 31.51
N ASN A 120 5.93 12.99 32.09
CA ASN A 120 5.27 13.51 33.29
C ASN A 120 4.03 14.37 33.02
N GLU A 121 3.74 14.72 31.75
CA GLU A 121 2.72 15.72 31.41
C GLU A 121 1.58 15.14 30.56
N PHE A 122 1.89 14.23 29.64
CA PHE A 122 0.94 13.69 28.67
C PHE A 122 0.95 12.17 28.65
N ASP A 123 -0.25 11.59 28.61
CA ASP A 123 -0.42 10.18 28.32
C ASP A 123 -0.46 9.96 26.81
N LEU A 124 0.70 9.63 26.22
CA LEU A 124 0.81 9.38 24.79
C LEU A 124 0.15 8.08 24.34
N GLN A 125 -0.13 7.14 25.25
CA GLN A 125 -0.83 5.90 24.92
C GLN A 125 -2.31 6.16 24.57
N ASN A 126 -2.90 7.18 25.19
CA ASN A 126 -4.27 7.62 24.94
C ASN A 126 -4.34 8.86 24.02
N ALA A 127 -3.23 9.25 23.40
CA ALA A 127 -3.21 10.32 22.42
C ALA A 127 -4.13 9.99 21.23
N LYS A 128 -4.92 10.97 20.80
CA LYS A 128 -5.84 10.84 19.67
C LYS A 128 -5.77 12.07 18.77
N PHE A 129 -5.43 11.87 17.50
CA PHE A 129 -5.17 12.97 16.58
C PHE A 129 -5.35 12.59 15.11
N THR A 130 -5.46 13.60 14.25
CA THR A 130 -5.57 13.43 12.79
C THR A 130 -4.29 13.93 12.13
N VAL A 131 -3.83 13.21 11.10
CA VAL A 131 -2.71 13.60 10.25
C VAL A 131 -3.20 13.79 8.82
N THR A 132 -2.95 14.97 8.27
CA THR A 132 -3.40 15.36 6.92
C THR A 132 -2.25 15.93 6.12
N THR A 133 -2.35 15.83 4.80
CA THR A 133 -1.66 16.71 3.86
C THR A 133 -2.63 17.79 3.37
N ASP A 134 -2.21 18.59 2.40
CA ASP A 134 -3.07 19.62 1.80
C ASP A 134 -4.33 19.02 1.14
N THR A 135 -4.26 17.79 0.62
CA THR A 135 -5.36 17.16 -0.14
C THR A 135 -5.79 15.79 0.37
N LEU A 136 -4.99 15.16 1.23
CA LEU A 136 -5.17 13.77 1.64
C LEU A 136 -5.24 13.64 3.17
N VAL A 137 -6.24 12.92 3.67
CA VAL A 137 -6.26 12.44 5.06
C VAL A 137 -5.44 11.16 5.14
N LEU A 138 -4.30 11.21 5.84
CA LEU A 138 -3.41 10.05 6.02
C LEU A 138 -3.89 9.17 7.17
N LEU A 139 -4.21 9.80 8.29
CA LEU A 139 -4.65 9.17 9.53
C LEU A 139 -5.77 10.00 10.14
N ARG A 140 -6.87 9.38 10.56
CA ARG A 140 -8.03 10.07 11.13
C ARG A 140 -8.29 9.55 12.52
N GLU A 141 -8.30 10.46 13.48
CA GLU A 141 -8.59 10.08 14.87
C GLU A 141 -7.70 8.93 15.37
N PHE A 142 -6.47 8.88 14.87
CA PHE A 142 -5.49 7.83 15.13
C PHE A 142 -5.15 7.76 16.62
N SER A 143 -5.11 6.52 17.12
CA SER A 143 -4.88 6.15 18.49
C SER A 143 -4.04 4.88 18.53
N ILE A 144 -2.96 4.88 19.30
CA ILE A 144 -2.06 3.72 19.44
C ILE A 144 -2.83 2.53 20.04
N LYS A 145 -3.69 2.80 21.03
CA LYS A 145 -4.45 1.79 21.78
C LYS A 145 -5.43 1.00 20.90
N ASP A 146 -6.07 1.68 19.94
CA ASP A 146 -7.14 1.08 19.15
C ASP A 146 -6.62 0.13 18.06
N ASN A 147 -5.30 0.14 17.80
CA ASN A 147 -4.69 -0.60 16.70
C ASN A 147 -4.06 -1.96 17.12
N ASN A 148 -4.37 -2.48 18.31
CA ASN A 148 -4.03 -3.86 18.78
C ASN A 148 -2.58 -4.34 18.53
N ASN A 149 -1.61 -3.42 18.48
CA ASN A 149 -0.23 -3.77 18.20
C ASN A 149 0.52 -4.13 19.49
N THR A 150 0.94 -5.38 19.59
CA THR A 150 1.66 -5.91 20.75
C THR A 150 3.09 -5.37 20.90
N ASN A 151 3.67 -4.80 19.83
CA ASN A 151 5.04 -4.28 19.85
C ASN A 151 5.14 -2.87 20.45
N GLY A 152 4.02 -2.18 20.65
CA GLY A 152 3.95 -0.85 21.28
C GLY A 152 4.42 0.32 20.41
N TRP A 153 5.01 0.10 19.24
CA TRP A 153 5.38 1.11 18.25
C TRP A 153 4.63 0.91 16.94
N PHE A 154 4.41 1.99 16.19
CA PHE A 154 3.65 2.02 14.95
C PHE A 154 4.45 2.68 13.84
N PHE A 155 4.30 2.11 12.64
CA PHE A 155 4.89 2.58 11.41
C PHE A 155 3.80 2.61 10.34
N ASN A 156 3.59 3.78 9.75
CA ASN A 156 2.69 3.94 8.63
C ASN A 156 3.50 4.39 7.41
N GLU A 157 3.31 3.71 6.28
CA GLU A 157 3.95 4.06 5.02
C GLU A 157 2.87 4.38 3.98
N PHE A 158 3.02 5.55 3.36
CA PHE A 158 2.12 6.04 2.33
C PHE A 158 2.91 6.38 1.07
N LEU A 159 2.36 6.05 -0.10
CA LEU A 159 2.87 6.47 -1.40
C LEU A 159 1.91 7.49 -1.99
N VAL A 160 2.38 8.72 -2.18
CA VAL A 160 1.56 9.83 -2.64
C VAL A 160 2.19 10.49 -3.86
N ASN A 161 1.35 10.93 -4.80
CA ASN A 161 1.81 11.68 -5.96
C ASN A 161 1.83 13.18 -5.63
N VAL A 162 3.02 13.75 -5.47
CA VAL A 162 3.21 15.15 -5.14
C VAL A 162 3.47 15.93 -6.42
N THR A 163 2.56 16.86 -6.75
CA THR A 163 2.64 17.67 -7.97
C THR A 163 2.90 19.15 -7.69
N THR A 164 2.95 19.53 -6.42
CA THR A 164 3.17 20.89 -5.93
C THR A 164 4.60 21.09 -5.48
N GLU A 165 5.07 22.35 -5.47
CA GLU A 165 6.42 22.72 -5.00
C GLU A 165 6.63 22.53 -3.50
N ARG A 166 5.56 22.25 -2.76
CA ARG A 166 5.57 22.03 -1.32
C ARG A 166 4.63 20.90 -0.95
N LEU A 167 5.03 20.12 0.04
CA LEU A 167 4.21 19.13 0.70
C LEU A 167 4.08 19.50 2.18
N SER A 168 2.84 19.71 2.64
CA SER A 168 2.55 19.93 4.06
C SER A 168 2.07 18.63 4.72
N ILE A 169 2.52 18.38 5.95
CA ILE A 169 2.01 17.32 6.82
C ILE A 169 1.59 17.98 8.14
N LYS A 170 0.30 17.95 8.41
CA LYS A 170 -0.35 18.64 9.52
C LYS A 170 -0.91 17.64 10.53
N PHE A 171 -0.53 17.84 11.78
CA PHE A 171 -0.97 17.09 12.95
C PHE A 171 -2.01 17.93 13.71
N SER A 172 -3.19 17.37 13.92
CA SER A 172 -4.32 18.02 14.57
C SER A 172 -4.80 17.18 15.77
N PRO A 173 -4.40 17.53 17.01
CA PRO A 173 -4.88 16.86 18.20
C PRO A 173 -6.41 16.97 18.36
N VAL A 174 -7.04 15.94 18.90
CA VAL A 174 -8.43 16.08 19.39
C VAL A 174 -8.43 17.08 20.55
N LYS A 175 -9.48 17.92 20.63
CA LYS A 175 -9.57 19.02 21.62
C LYS A 175 -9.29 18.51 23.04
N GLY A 176 -8.26 19.09 23.67
CA GLY A 176 -7.86 18.77 25.04
C GLY A 176 -6.90 17.58 25.18
N GLY A 177 -6.48 16.94 24.08
CA GLY A 177 -5.48 15.87 24.06
C GLY A 177 -4.21 16.23 23.28
N PRO A 178 -3.15 15.40 23.37
CA PRO A 178 -1.92 15.58 22.61
C PRO A 178 -1.96 14.86 21.25
N ALA A 179 -1.20 15.39 20.29
CA ALA A 179 -0.64 14.64 19.17
C ALA A 179 0.87 14.48 19.37
N PHE A 180 1.48 13.48 18.75
CA PHE A 180 2.93 13.32 18.82
C PHE A 180 3.48 12.61 17.59
N ILE A 181 4.79 12.73 17.38
CA ILE A 181 5.52 12.03 16.33
C ILE A 181 6.96 11.78 16.78
N ASN A 182 7.51 10.60 16.47
CA ASN A 182 8.89 10.25 16.79
C ASN A 182 9.82 10.52 15.61
N ALA A 183 9.40 10.17 14.40
CA ALA A 183 10.15 10.47 13.18
C ALA A 183 9.26 10.58 11.94
N ILE A 184 9.71 11.35 10.96
CA ILE A 184 9.07 11.55 9.66
C ILE A 184 10.10 11.28 8.56
N GLU A 185 9.75 10.44 7.59
CA GLU A 185 10.46 10.34 6.32
C GLU A 185 9.58 10.91 5.20
N VAL A 186 10.14 11.83 4.40
CA VAL A 186 9.57 12.26 3.12
C VAL A 186 10.63 12.05 2.05
N VAL A 187 10.45 11.02 1.22
CA VAL A 187 11.48 10.53 0.31
C VAL A 187 10.88 10.33 -1.08
N SER A 188 11.45 10.97 -2.10
CA SER A 188 11.03 10.74 -3.50
C SER A 188 11.16 9.25 -3.86
N ALA A 189 10.29 8.76 -4.72
CA ALA A 189 10.22 7.37 -5.13
C ALA A 189 10.23 7.24 -6.67
N PRO A 190 10.63 6.08 -7.22
CA PRO A 190 10.65 5.87 -8.66
C PRO A 190 9.24 5.87 -9.28
N ASP A 191 9.09 6.49 -10.44
CA ASP A 191 7.82 6.55 -11.20
C ASP A 191 7.32 5.16 -11.62
N ILE A 192 8.25 4.21 -11.81
CA ILE A 192 7.95 2.83 -12.20
C ILE A 192 7.19 2.02 -11.13
N LEU A 193 7.12 2.50 -9.88
CA LEU A 193 6.49 1.76 -8.79
C LEU A 193 5.00 1.50 -9.03
N ILE A 194 4.29 2.46 -9.63
CA ILE A 194 2.86 2.38 -9.92
C ILE A 194 2.66 2.79 -11.37
N THR A 195 2.31 1.83 -12.22
CA THR A 195 1.84 2.10 -13.58
C THR A 195 0.41 2.64 -13.53
N ASP A 196 0.01 3.46 -14.51
CA ASP A 196 -1.35 4.02 -14.50
C ASP A 196 -2.46 2.96 -14.71
N THR A 197 -2.09 1.81 -15.27
CA THR A 197 -2.99 0.71 -15.58
C THR A 197 -2.78 -0.48 -14.65
N GLY A 198 -3.87 -1.18 -14.31
CA GLY A 198 -3.88 -2.47 -13.61
C GLY A 198 -4.98 -3.39 -14.14
N SER A 199 -5.24 -4.51 -13.47
CA SER A 199 -6.32 -5.45 -13.84
C SER A 199 -7.50 -5.35 -12.87
N THR A 200 -8.74 -5.29 -13.35
CA THR A 200 -9.92 -5.52 -12.50
C THR A 200 -10.07 -7.01 -12.20
N LEU A 201 -10.48 -7.36 -10.98
CA LEU A 201 -10.63 -8.77 -10.59
C LEU A 201 -11.84 -9.44 -11.25
N PHE A 202 -13.01 -8.79 -11.26
CA PHE A 202 -14.22 -9.32 -11.90
C PHE A 202 -15.19 -8.21 -12.35
N PRO A 203 -15.64 -8.21 -13.62
CA PRO A 203 -15.07 -8.98 -14.73
C PRO A 203 -13.60 -8.63 -14.95
N VAL A 204 -12.81 -9.57 -15.48
CA VAL A 204 -11.40 -9.32 -15.81
C VAL A 204 -11.34 -8.28 -16.92
N GLY A 205 -10.60 -7.21 -16.67
CA GLY A 205 -10.49 -6.06 -17.55
C GLY A 205 -9.37 -5.14 -17.12
N GLN A 206 -9.24 -4.00 -17.79
CA GLN A 206 -8.23 -3.00 -17.46
C GLN A 206 -8.80 -1.97 -16.49
N PHE A 207 -8.04 -1.68 -15.43
CA PHE A 207 -8.26 -0.54 -14.55
C PHE A 207 -7.31 0.59 -14.98
N ASN A 208 -7.79 1.84 -15.00
CA ASN A 208 -6.99 3.02 -15.36
C ASN A 208 -7.01 4.03 -14.21
N GLY A 209 -6.04 4.95 -14.18
CA GLY A 209 -5.99 6.01 -13.17
C GLY A 209 -5.41 5.55 -11.84
N LEU A 210 -4.55 4.52 -11.83
CA LEU A 210 -3.77 4.19 -10.63
C LEU A 210 -2.81 5.34 -10.27
N SER A 211 -2.28 6.05 -11.26
CA SER A 211 -1.33 7.15 -11.00
C SER A 211 -1.96 8.38 -10.32
N THR A 212 -3.30 8.45 -10.31
CA THR A 212 -4.06 9.52 -9.65
C THR A 212 -4.49 9.18 -8.23
N GLN A 213 -4.18 7.97 -7.75
CA GLN A 213 -4.51 7.53 -6.40
C GLN A 213 -3.31 7.70 -5.47
N SER A 214 -3.60 7.80 -4.19
CA SER A 214 -2.65 7.68 -3.09
C SER A 214 -2.83 6.33 -2.40
N TYR A 215 -1.74 5.80 -1.86
CA TYR A 215 -1.70 4.46 -1.31
C TYR A 215 -1.21 4.44 0.13
N GLN A 216 -1.77 3.56 0.95
CA GLN A 216 -1.21 3.14 2.23
C GLN A 216 -0.75 1.69 2.12
N THR A 217 0.51 1.40 2.46
CA THR A 217 1.02 0.03 2.50
C THR A 217 0.40 -0.69 3.70
N MET A 218 -0.43 -1.71 3.44
CA MET A 218 -1.04 -2.54 4.49
C MET A 218 -0.20 -3.78 4.75
N TYR A 219 0.23 -4.44 3.67
CA TYR A 219 1.06 -5.63 3.72
C TYR A 219 2.12 -5.57 2.62
N ARG A 220 3.32 -6.00 2.97
CA ARG A 220 4.42 -6.25 2.02
C ARG A 220 5.18 -7.46 2.52
N LEU A 221 5.05 -8.59 1.81
CA LEU A 221 5.48 -9.90 2.28
C LEU A 221 6.54 -10.49 1.34
N ASN A 222 7.64 -10.96 1.93
CA ASN A 222 8.59 -11.83 1.24
C ASN A 222 8.15 -13.29 1.43
N VAL A 223 7.53 -13.88 0.42
CA VAL A 223 6.82 -15.16 0.56
C VAL A 223 7.81 -16.32 0.55
N GLY A 224 7.83 -17.10 1.63
CA GLY A 224 8.74 -18.24 1.81
C GLY A 224 10.19 -17.86 2.14
N GLY A 225 10.49 -16.56 2.20
CA GLY A 225 11.82 -16.01 2.45
C GLY A 225 11.99 -15.43 3.85
N PRO A 226 13.21 -14.97 4.20
CA PRO A 226 13.45 -14.22 5.42
C PRO A 226 12.87 -12.81 5.34
N GLU A 227 12.72 -12.16 6.49
CA GLU A 227 12.38 -10.74 6.57
C GLU A 227 13.47 -9.91 5.89
N LEU A 228 13.06 -8.95 5.04
CA LEU A 228 13.95 -7.96 4.44
C LEU A 228 13.67 -6.61 5.07
N THR A 229 14.71 -5.95 5.53
CA THR A 229 14.62 -4.59 6.10
C THR A 229 15.13 -3.56 5.08
N SER A 230 15.07 -2.29 5.45
CA SER A 230 15.61 -1.20 4.66
C SER A 230 17.10 -1.33 4.33
N GLN A 231 17.87 -2.15 5.07
CA GLN A 231 19.27 -2.47 4.73
C GLN A 231 19.41 -3.27 3.42
N ASN A 232 18.38 -4.06 3.09
CA ASN A 232 18.40 -5.04 2.01
C ASN A 232 17.45 -4.67 0.86
N ASP A 233 16.73 -3.55 0.99
CA ASP A 233 15.82 -3.02 -0.03
C ASP A 233 16.32 -1.67 -0.55
N THR A 234 16.32 -1.52 -1.88
CA THR A 234 16.84 -0.34 -2.58
C THR A 234 16.05 0.94 -2.30
N LEU A 235 14.82 0.84 -1.77
CA LEU A 235 13.93 1.96 -1.47
C LEU A 235 13.65 2.08 0.04
N GLY A 236 14.41 1.37 0.87
CA GLY A 236 14.27 1.38 2.32
C GLY A 236 12.94 0.77 2.81
N ARG A 237 12.31 -0.11 2.02
CA ARG A 237 11.07 -0.81 2.39
C ARG A 237 11.37 -2.03 3.26
N THR A 238 10.40 -2.41 4.08
CA THR A 238 10.42 -3.67 4.82
C THR A 238 9.50 -4.70 4.16
N TRP A 239 10.01 -5.90 3.92
CA TRP A 239 9.25 -7.06 3.48
C TRP A 239 9.15 -8.07 4.62
N ALA A 240 7.96 -8.16 5.22
CA ALA A 240 7.68 -9.02 6.35
C ALA A 240 7.56 -10.49 5.97
N LEU A 241 7.61 -11.37 6.96
CA LEU A 241 7.38 -12.81 6.80
C LEU A 241 5.91 -13.08 6.44
N ASP A 242 5.67 -14.02 5.51
CA ASP A 242 4.32 -14.38 5.09
C ASP A 242 3.65 -15.43 6.00
N GLY A 243 4.45 -16.23 6.72
CA GLY A 243 3.98 -17.43 7.39
C GLY A 243 2.87 -17.22 8.42
N GLN A 244 2.77 -16.04 9.05
CA GLN A 244 1.68 -15.75 9.99
C GLN A 244 0.32 -15.55 9.31
N TYR A 245 0.31 -15.31 8.00
CA TYR A 245 -0.89 -15.12 7.19
C TYR A 245 -1.32 -16.39 6.45
N GLN A 246 -0.49 -17.44 6.43
CA GLN A 246 -0.87 -18.71 5.82
C GLN A 246 -1.96 -19.40 6.64
N ALA A 247 -3.08 -19.75 5.99
CA ALA A 247 -4.18 -20.45 6.64
C ALA A 247 -3.78 -21.84 7.14
N HIS A 248 -2.95 -22.54 6.35
CA HIS A 248 -2.49 -23.91 6.60
C HIS A 248 -1.05 -24.06 6.11
N LYS A 249 -0.07 -23.91 7.02
CA LYS A 249 1.36 -23.94 6.68
C LYS A 249 1.81 -25.25 6.05
N GLU A 250 1.17 -26.35 6.44
CA GLU A 250 1.41 -27.70 5.93
C GLU A 250 1.07 -27.88 4.45
N LEU A 251 0.22 -27.00 3.90
CA LEU A 251 -0.12 -27.00 2.47
C LEU A 251 0.92 -26.26 1.63
N GLY A 252 1.80 -25.47 2.25
CA GLY A 252 2.89 -24.78 1.57
C GLY A 252 4.24 -25.42 1.84
N LYS A 253 5.19 -25.21 0.94
CA LYS A 253 6.60 -25.54 1.14
C LYS A 253 7.48 -24.38 0.70
N ASN A 254 8.36 -23.92 1.59
CA ASN A 254 9.27 -22.84 1.27
C ASN A 254 10.38 -23.35 0.32
N VAL A 255 10.71 -22.53 -0.67
CA VAL A 255 11.82 -22.74 -1.59
C VAL A 255 12.68 -21.48 -1.60
N LEU A 256 13.99 -21.66 -1.64
CA LEU A 256 14.96 -20.58 -1.65
C LEU A 256 16.11 -20.91 -2.61
N VAL A 257 16.49 -19.94 -3.44
CA VAL A 257 17.67 -19.96 -4.30
C VAL A 257 18.57 -18.76 -4.01
N ALA A 258 19.79 -18.73 -4.55
CA ALA A 258 20.66 -17.57 -4.39
C ALA A 258 20.09 -16.36 -5.15
N PRO A 259 19.97 -15.16 -4.53
CA PRO A 259 19.40 -13.99 -5.21
C PRO A 259 20.10 -13.58 -6.51
N THR A 260 21.38 -13.91 -6.65
CA THR A 260 22.18 -13.63 -7.86
C THR A 260 21.71 -14.36 -9.12
N VAL A 261 20.90 -15.41 -9.00
CA VAL A 261 20.35 -16.12 -10.17
C VAL A 261 19.16 -15.41 -10.79
N ILE A 262 18.52 -14.50 -10.03
CA ILE A 262 17.31 -13.79 -10.44
C ILE A 262 17.63 -12.76 -11.50
N LYS A 263 16.84 -12.77 -12.58
CA LYS A 263 16.93 -11.84 -13.70
C LYS A 263 15.71 -10.93 -13.70
N TYR A 264 15.86 -9.75 -14.29
CA TYR A 264 14.75 -8.86 -14.61
C TYR A 264 14.57 -8.83 -16.13
N PRO A 265 13.32 -8.93 -16.63
CA PRO A 265 13.05 -8.79 -18.05
C PRO A 265 13.30 -7.35 -18.51
N GLU A 266 13.26 -7.10 -19.83
CA GLU A 266 13.29 -5.74 -20.35
C GLU A 266 12.12 -4.92 -19.77
N GLY A 267 12.42 -3.71 -19.27
CA GLY A 267 11.45 -2.90 -18.52
C GLY A 267 11.24 -3.31 -17.05
N GLY A 268 11.74 -4.48 -16.64
CA GLY A 268 11.79 -4.90 -15.25
C GLY A 268 12.91 -4.19 -14.46
N SER A 269 12.76 -4.07 -13.14
CA SER A 269 13.72 -3.36 -12.30
C SER A 269 13.76 -3.89 -10.87
N PRO A 270 14.96 -3.94 -10.23
CA PRO A 270 15.09 -4.24 -8.80
C PRO A 270 14.48 -3.18 -7.89
N LEU A 271 14.06 -2.04 -8.44
CA LEU A 271 13.30 -1.03 -7.70
C LEU A 271 11.85 -1.46 -7.45
N ILE A 272 11.26 -2.31 -8.30
CA ILE A 272 9.92 -2.87 -8.07
C ILE A 272 9.95 -3.77 -6.83
N ALA A 273 10.85 -4.76 -6.82
CA ALA A 273 11.16 -5.58 -5.66
C ALA A 273 12.59 -6.13 -5.79
N PRO A 274 13.35 -6.27 -4.70
CA PRO A 274 14.72 -6.74 -4.75
C PRO A 274 14.78 -8.23 -5.16
N GLN A 275 15.93 -8.67 -5.65
CA GLN A 275 16.13 -10.05 -6.10
C GLN A 275 15.78 -11.06 -4.99
N SER A 276 16.06 -10.71 -3.73
CA SER A 276 15.75 -11.54 -2.56
C SER A 276 14.27 -11.89 -2.42
N VAL A 277 13.35 -11.05 -2.93
CA VAL A 277 11.91 -11.38 -2.96
C VAL A 277 11.64 -12.49 -3.95
N TYR A 278 12.16 -12.35 -5.18
CA TYR A 278 11.99 -13.33 -6.25
C TYR A 278 12.84 -14.61 -6.06
N ALA A 279 13.79 -14.60 -5.13
CA ALA A 279 14.67 -15.72 -4.82
C ALA A 279 14.07 -16.69 -3.79
N SER A 280 12.98 -16.30 -3.13
CA SER A 280 12.18 -17.17 -2.29
C SER A 280 10.79 -17.35 -2.88
N ALA A 281 10.15 -18.46 -2.51
CA ALA A 281 8.76 -18.71 -2.79
C ALA A 281 8.15 -19.66 -1.76
N VAL A 282 6.82 -19.69 -1.71
CA VAL A 282 6.07 -20.84 -1.21
C VAL A 282 5.51 -21.56 -2.43
N GLU A 283 5.87 -22.84 -2.57
CA GLU A 283 5.26 -23.78 -3.51
C GLU A 283 4.21 -24.66 -2.83
N MET A 284 3.47 -25.47 -3.59
CA MET A 284 2.55 -26.44 -3.00
C MET A 284 3.31 -27.52 -2.21
N GLY A 285 2.79 -27.86 -1.03
CA GLY A 285 3.28 -28.97 -0.22
C GLY A 285 2.98 -30.34 -0.85
N SER A 286 3.64 -31.38 -0.34
CA SER A 286 3.31 -32.77 -0.73
C SER A 286 2.09 -33.25 0.04
N ALA A 287 1.02 -33.61 -0.66
CA ALA A 287 -0.14 -34.28 -0.06
C ALA A 287 -0.01 -35.81 -0.04
N ASN A 288 1.15 -36.38 -0.42
CA ASN A 288 1.40 -37.83 -0.51
C ASN A 288 0.36 -38.59 -1.36
N VAL A 289 -0.23 -37.90 -2.33
CA VAL A 289 -1.14 -38.45 -3.34
C VAL A 289 -0.59 -38.10 -4.72
N ALA A 290 -0.92 -38.94 -5.72
CA ALA A 290 -0.40 -38.77 -7.08
C ALA A 290 -0.83 -37.47 -7.76
N SER A 291 -1.95 -36.87 -7.34
CA SER A 291 -2.50 -35.65 -7.95
C SER A 291 -3.10 -34.75 -6.86
N PRO A 292 -2.28 -33.92 -6.20
CA PRO A 292 -2.78 -32.97 -5.22
C PRO A 292 -3.72 -31.95 -5.88
N ASN A 293 -4.87 -31.70 -5.25
CA ASN A 293 -5.87 -30.75 -5.73
C ASN A 293 -6.35 -29.86 -4.57
N PHE A 294 -5.44 -29.05 -4.06
CA PHE A 294 -5.69 -28.08 -3.00
C PHE A 294 -5.00 -26.76 -3.32
N ASN A 295 -5.39 -25.69 -2.63
CA ASN A 295 -4.78 -24.38 -2.79
C ASN A 295 -3.95 -24.02 -1.55
N VAL A 296 -2.81 -23.36 -1.76
CA VAL A 296 -2.10 -22.64 -0.69
C VAL A 296 -2.78 -21.29 -0.52
N THR A 297 -3.07 -20.90 0.71
CA THR A 297 -3.93 -19.73 1.02
C THR A 297 -3.27 -18.81 2.04
N TRP A 298 -3.26 -17.51 1.74
CA TRP A 298 -2.96 -16.43 2.69
C TRP A 298 -4.21 -15.63 2.99
N ASN A 299 -4.43 -15.30 4.26
CA ASN A 299 -5.56 -14.53 4.77
C ASN A 299 -5.05 -13.25 5.45
N LEU A 300 -5.54 -12.10 4.99
CA LEU A 300 -5.05 -10.78 5.40
C LEU A 300 -6.23 -9.92 5.84
N ASP A 301 -6.22 -9.41 7.07
CA ASP A 301 -7.31 -8.57 7.58
C ASP A 301 -7.27 -7.18 6.96
N ILE A 302 -8.38 -6.75 6.37
CA ILE A 302 -8.45 -5.46 5.68
C ILE A 302 -9.76 -4.74 5.96
N ASP A 303 -9.77 -3.44 5.72
CA ASP A 303 -10.94 -2.58 5.90
C ASP A 303 -11.83 -2.64 4.64
N LEU A 304 -13.07 -3.08 4.82
CA LEU A 304 -14.01 -3.24 3.71
C LEU A 304 -14.52 -1.92 3.12
N ALA A 305 -14.26 -0.78 3.78
CA ALA A 305 -14.63 0.53 3.30
C ALA A 305 -13.75 1.02 2.13
N TYR A 306 -12.64 0.34 1.85
CA TYR A 306 -11.64 0.78 0.88
C TYR A 306 -11.50 -0.17 -0.32
N GLN A 307 -10.90 0.37 -1.39
CA GLN A 307 -10.40 -0.40 -2.51
C GLN A 307 -8.91 -0.70 -2.31
N TYR A 308 -8.45 -1.78 -2.92
CA TYR A 308 -7.08 -2.26 -2.74
C TYR A 308 -6.41 -2.56 -4.08
N LEU A 309 -5.16 -2.11 -4.21
CA LEU A 309 -4.23 -2.59 -5.22
C LEU A 309 -3.43 -3.75 -4.63
N ILE A 310 -3.59 -4.93 -5.22
CA ILE A 310 -2.91 -6.16 -4.85
C ILE A 310 -1.86 -6.44 -5.92
N ARG A 311 -0.59 -6.44 -5.52
CA ARG A 311 0.53 -6.81 -6.39
C ARG A 311 1.05 -8.18 -5.99
N LEU A 312 1.02 -9.09 -6.95
CA LEU A 312 1.57 -10.44 -6.79
C LEU A 312 2.89 -10.55 -7.53
N HIS A 313 3.93 -11.00 -6.84
CA HIS A 313 5.27 -11.19 -7.38
C HIS A 313 5.51 -12.67 -7.65
N PHE A 314 6.02 -12.96 -8.86
CA PHE A 314 6.27 -14.28 -9.36
C PHE A 314 7.67 -14.37 -9.97
N CYS A 315 8.29 -15.53 -9.81
CA CYS A 315 9.55 -15.91 -10.42
C CYS A 315 9.65 -17.43 -10.37
N ASP A 316 9.71 -18.06 -11.55
CA ASP A 316 9.82 -19.51 -11.61
C ASP A 316 11.22 -19.98 -11.21
N ILE A 317 11.34 -20.40 -9.96
CA ILE A 317 12.56 -20.93 -9.35
C ILE A 317 12.46 -22.44 -9.06
N ILE A 318 11.38 -23.10 -9.48
CA ILE A 318 11.12 -24.52 -9.18
C ILE A 318 11.12 -25.41 -10.42
N SER A 319 10.79 -24.87 -11.59
CA SER A 319 10.78 -25.63 -12.84
C SER A 319 12.19 -26.00 -13.31
N LYS A 320 12.31 -27.17 -13.94
CA LYS A 320 13.57 -27.64 -14.55
C LYS A 320 13.70 -27.26 -16.03
N SER A 321 12.57 -26.96 -16.67
CA SER A 321 12.47 -26.59 -18.08
C SER A 321 11.37 -25.57 -18.29
N LEU A 322 11.40 -24.88 -19.43
CA LEU A 322 10.33 -23.98 -19.86
C LEU A 322 9.03 -24.77 -20.08
N ASN A 323 7.89 -24.11 -19.92
CA ASN A 323 6.55 -24.66 -20.10
C ASN A 323 6.24 -25.88 -19.20
N ASP A 324 6.90 -25.99 -18.05
CA ASP A 324 6.70 -27.10 -17.11
C ASP A 324 5.64 -26.79 -16.06
N LEU A 325 5.45 -25.52 -15.67
CA LEU A 325 4.57 -25.13 -14.58
C LEU A 325 3.43 -24.25 -15.06
N TYR A 326 2.19 -24.74 -14.88
CA TYR A 326 0.96 -23.99 -15.11
C TYR A 326 0.11 -24.00 -13.85
N PHE A 327 -0.32 -22.84 -13.39
CA PHE A 327 -1.11 -22.74 -12.17
C PHE A 327 -2.17 -21.65 -12.22
N ASN A 328 -3.09 -21.70 -11.26
CA ASN A 328 -4.14 -20.71 -11.10
C ASN A 328 -3.83 -19.83 -9.89
N VAL A 329 -4.28 -18.58 -9.98
CA VAL A 329 -4.24 -17.61 -8.90
C VAL A 329 -5.66 -17.15 -8.62
N TYR A 330 -6.04 -17.13 -7.35
CA TYR A 330 -7.35 -16.69 -6.90
C TYR A 330 -7.23 -15.57 -5.88
N ILE A 331 -8.16 -14.63 -5.96
CA ILE A 331 -8.33 -13.55 -4.99
C ILE A 331 -9.79 -13.60 -4.54
N ASN A 332 -10.04 -13.76 -3.24
CA ASN A 332 -11.38 -13.96 -2.65
C ASN A 332 -12.20 -15.05 -3.34
N GLY A 333 -11.54 -16.17 -3.66
CA GLY A 333 -12.15 -17.32 -4.35
C GLY A 333 -12.51 -17.06 -5.82
N LYS A 334 -12.19 -15.89 -6.37
CA LYS A 334 -12.35 -15.57 -7.81
C LYS A 334 -11.05 -15.82 -8.55
N THR A 335 -11.12 -16.42 -9.73
CA THR A 335 -9.96 -16.65 -10.58
C THR A 335 -9.40 -15.32 -11.07
N ALA A 336 -8.24 -14.92 -10.55
CA ALA A 336 -7.51 -13.71 -10.95
C ALA A 336 -6.60 -13.99 -12.15
N ILE A 337 -5.97 -15.17 -12.18
CA ILE A 337 -5.19 -15.67 -13.31
C ILE A 337 -5.49 -17.16 -13.48
N SER A 338 -5.75 -17.59 -14.71
CA SER A 338 -5.91 -19.01 -15.02
C SER A 338 -4.76 -19.51 -15.87
N GLY A 339 -4.20 -20.66 -15.50
CA GLY A 339 -3.15 -21.36 -16.25
C GLY A 339 -1.93 -20.50 -16.57
N ILE A 340 -1.42 -19.74 -15.59
CA ILE A 340 -0.22 -18.92 -15.81
C ILE A 340 1.01 -19.81 -16.00
N ASP A 341 1.75 -19.56 -17.08
CA ASP A 341 3.12 -20.02 -17.29
C ASP A 341 4.06 -18.83 -17.32
N LEU A 342 4.91 -18.73 -16.30
CA LEU A 342 5.86 -17.62 -16.13
C LEU A 342 6.97 -17.66 -17.18
N SER A 343 7.33 -18.85 -17.68
CA SER A 343 8.42 -19.02 -18.63
C SER A 343 8.05 -18.47 -20.01
N THR A 344 6.80 -18.66 -20.44
CA THR A 344 6.25 -18.01 -21.64
C THR A 344 6.15 -16.49 -21.47
N LEU A 345 5.70 -16.00 -20.30
CA LEU A 345 5.53 -14.56 -20.07
C LEU A 345 6.85 -13.78 -20.01
N THR A 346 7.90 -14.40 -19.47
CA THR A 346 9.18 -13.73 -19.20
C THR A 346 10.29 -14.14 -20.17
N GLY A 347 10.07 -15.16 -21.00
CA GLY A 347 11.07 -15.69 -21.92
C GLY A 347 12.15 -16.56 -21.26
N GLY A 348 12.03 -16.88 -19.97
CA GLY A 348 13.01 -17.69 -19.26
C GLY A 348 12.61 -18.07 -17.83
N LEU A 349 13.36 -19.01 -17.24
CA LEU A 349 13.26 -19.31 -15.81
C LEU A 349 14.00 -18.25 -14.98
N ALA A 350 13.73 -18.22 -13.68
CA ALA A 350 14.32 -17.30 -12.71
C ALA A 350 14.25 -15.82 -13.14
N THR A 351 13.18 -15.46 -13.84
CA THR A 351 12.96 -14.10 -14.34
C THR A 351 11.76 -13.49 -13.63
N ALA A 352 11.97 -12.31 -13.03
CA ALA A 352 10.98 -11.62 -12.22
C ALA A 352 9.78 -11.17 -13.04
N PHE A 353 8.59 -11.37 -12.48
CA PHE A 353 7.31 -10.91 -13.01
C PHE A 353 6.42 -10.43 -11.86
N TYR A 354 5.63 -9.40 -12.08
CA TYR A 354 4.58 -9.02 -11.14
C TYR A 354 3.29 -8.71 -11.89
N LYS A 355 2.16 -8.81 -11.18
CA LYS A 355 0.87 -8.41 -11.73
C LYS A 355 0.01 -7.73 -10.67
N ASP A 356 -0.63 -6.66 -11.12
CA ASP A 356 -1.45 -5.77 -10.31
C ASP A 356 -2.94 -6.02 -10.53
N PHE A 357 -3.66 -6.18 -9.43
CA PHE A 357 -5.11 -6.35 -9.38
C PHE A 357 -5.75 -5.28 -8.51
N VAL A 358 -6.81 -4.67 -9.01
CA VAL A 358 -7.66 -3.80 -8.20
C VAL A 358 -8.87 -4.60 -7.71
N VAL A 359 -9.03 -4.64 -6.40
CA VAL A 359 -10.20 -5.21 -5.73
C VAL A 359 -11.06 -4.07 -5.20
N ASN A 360 -12.25 -3.94 -5.78
CA ASN A 360 -13.22 -2.92 -5.41
C ASN A 360 -13.87 -3.26 -4.05
N SER A 361 -14.42 -2.26 -3.36
CA SER A 361 -15.11 -2.41 -2.07
C SER A 361 -16.36 -3.30 -2.12
N SER A 362 -16.93 -3.53 -3.31
CA SER A 362 -18.02 -4.52 -3.48
C SER A 362 -17.53 -5.97 -3.58
N MET A 363 -16.23 -6.17 -3.77
CA MET A 363 -15.57 -7.47 -3.95
C MET A 363 -14.56 -7.79 -2.85
N VAL A 364 -14.24 -6.80 -2.04
CA VAL A 364 -13.37 -6.95 -0.89
C VAL A 364 -14.08 -7.79 0.16
N SER A 365 -13.34 -8.73 0.75
CA SER A 365 -13.77 -9.51 1.91
C SER A 365 -12.65 -9.44 2.94
N SER A 366 -13.01 -9.59 4.21
CA SER A 366 -12.03 -9.71 5.30
C SER A 366 -12.27 -11.07 5.98
N PRO A 367 -11.25 -11.96 6.00
CA PRO A 367 -9.93 -11.74 5.45
C PRO A 367 -9.93 -11.66 3.90
N LEU A 368 -9.00 -10.87 3.36
CA LEU A 368 -8.60 -10.92 1.96
C LEU A 368 -7.86 -12.24 1.75
N SER A 369 -8.40 -13.09 0.88
CA SER A 369 -7.86 -14.42 0.62
C SER A 369 -7.09 -14.43 -0.69
N ILE A 370 -5.79 -14.67 -0.63
CA ILE A 370 -4.93 -14.89 -1.80
C ILE A 370 -4.64 -16.38 -1.88
N GLN A 371 -4.87 -16.99 -3.04
CA GLN A 371 -4.65 -18.42 -3.21
C GLN A 371 -3.90 -18.74 -4.50
N ILE A 372 -3.03 -19.74 -4.41
CA ILE A 372 -2.39 -20.37 -5.56
C ILE A 372 -2.75 -21.86 -5.57
N GLY A 373 -2.96 -22.44 -6.74
CA GLY A 373 -3.31 -23.84 -6.87
C GLY A 373 -3.04 -24.39 -8.26
N PRO A 374 -3.03 -25.71 -8.44
CA PRO A 374 -2.59 -26.33 -9.68
C PRO A 374 -3.56 -26.05 -10.81
N TRP A 375 -3.06 -26.08 -12.05
CA TRP A 375 -3.92 -26.05 -13.23
C TRP A 375 -4.33 -27.48 -13.63
N THR A 376 -5.60 -27.82 -13.44
CA THR A 376 -6.11 -29.19 -13.58
C THR A 376 -6.43 -29.62 -15.03
N GLN A 377 -6.01 -28.85 -16.04
CA GLN A 377 -6.25 -29.17 -17.46
C GLN A 377 -5.16 -30.04 -18.11
N GLY A 378 -4.28 -30.65 -17.31
CA GLY A 378 -3.55 -31.86 -17.70
C GLY A 378 -2.18 -31.67 -18.37
N THR A 379 -1.53 -30.51 -18.21
CA THR A 379 -0.17 -30.30 -18.72
C THR A 379 0.74 -29.71 -17.65
N GLY A 380 1.98 -30.22 -17.59
CA GLY A 380 3.00 -29.73 -16.67
C GLY A 380 2.95 -30.36 -15.27
N ALA A 381 3.83 -29.86 -14.41
CA ALA A 381 3.90 -30.21 -13.00
C ALA A 381 2.67 -29.72 -12.24
N ILE A 382 2.13 -30.59 -11.36
CA ILE A 382 1.05 -30.22 -10.44
C ILE A 382 1.66 -29.46 -9.27
N ASN A 383 1.83 -28.16 -9.45
CA ASN A 383 2.38 -27.26 -8.45
C ASN A 383 1.86 -25.83 -8.71
N ALA A 384 2.19 -24.91 -7.82
CA ALA A 384 1.95 -23.48 -7.95
C ALA A 384 2.95 -22.75 -7.05
N LEU A 385 3.28 -21.49 -7.34
CA LEU A 385 4.19 -20.71 -6.50
C LEU A 385 3.78 -19.24 -6.35
N LEU A 386 4.23 -18.62 -5.26
CA LEU A 386 4.18 -17.18 -5.03
C LEU A 386 5.48 -16.73 -4.34
N ASN A 387 6.09 -15.64 -4.81
CA ASN A 387 7.38 -15.14 -4.31
C ASN A 387 7.22 -13.91 -3.41
N GLY A 388 6.22 -13.09 -3.66
CA GLY A 388 5.97 -11.88 -2.88
C GLY A 388 4.54 -11.36 -3.04
N LEU A 389 4.11 -10.57 -2.08
CA LEU A 389 2.77 -9.98 -2.06
C LEU A 389 2.82 -8.57 -1.48
N GLU A 390 2.26 -7.60 -2.19
CA GLU A 390 1.96 -6.28 -1.64
C GLU A 390 0.44 -6.02 -1.67
N VAL A 391 -0.08 -5.46 -0.59
CA VAL A 391 -1.47 -5.00 -0.49
C VAL A 391 -1.45 -3.53 -0.12
N LEU A 392 -1.91 -2.70 -1.04
CA LEU A 392 -1.90 -1.25 -0.94
C LEU A 392 -3.35 -0.75 -0.88
N LYS A 393 -3.75 -0.17 0.25
CA LYS A 393 -5.06 0.49 0.38
C LYS A 393 -5.05 1.75 -0.48
N MET A 394 -6.08 1.93 -1.31
CA MET A 394 -6.25 3.10 -2.16
C MET A 394 -7.11 4.14 -1.44
N ASN A 395 -6.84 5.43 -1.63
CA ASN A 395 -7.69 6.47 -1.07
C ASN A 395 -9.13 6.36 -1.61
N ASN A 396 -10.09 6.74 -0.78
CA ASN A 396 -11.48 6.82 -1.22
C ASN A 396 -11.75 8.06 -2.09
N SER A 397 -12.99 8.20 -2.56
CA SER A 397 -13.43 9.27 -3.47
C SER A 397 -13.27 10.69 -2.93
N VAL A 398 -13.03 10.86 -1.63
CA VAL A 398 -12.87 12.17 -0.97
C VAL A 398 -11.43 12.43 -0.54
N GLY A 399 -10.47 11.61 -0.97
CA GLY A 399 -9.06 11.80 -0.63
C GLY A 399 -8.77 11.46 0.83
N SER A 400 -9.29 10.33 1.31
CA SER A 400 -8.96 9.80 2.63
C SER A 400 -8.42 8.38 2.53
N LEU A 401 -7.41 8.06 3.33
CA LEU A 401 -6.88 6.71 3.55
C LEU A 401 -7.29 6.13 4.92
N ASP A 402 -7.94 6.95 5.74
CA ASP A 402 -8.41 6.58 7.08
C ASP A 402 -9.67 7.39 7.43
N GLY A 403 -10.81 6.72 7.59
CA GLY A 403 -12.13 7.35 7.77
C GLY A 403 -12.82 7.92 6.51
N GLU A 404 -14.06 8.39 6.68
CA GLU A 404 -15.00 8.70 5.59
C GLU A 404 -14.97 10.16 5.09
N PHE A 405 -14.11 11.00 5.66
CA PHE A 405 -14.14 12.45 5.44
C PHE A 405 -12.86 12.96 4.77
N SER A 406 -13.00 13.92 3.85
CA SER A 406 -11.90 14.69 3.28
C SER A 406 -11.22 15.60 4.30
N VAL A 407 -10.11 16.22 3.90
CA VAL A 407 -9.44 17.30 4.66
C VAL A 407 -10.43 18.43 5.00
N ASP A 408 -11.29 18.82 4.06
CA ASP A 408 -12.35 19.84 4.27
C ASP A 408 -13.59 19.33 5.06
N GLY A 409 -13.61 18.07 5.51
CA GLY A 409 -14.76 17.48 6.21
C GLY A 409 -15.95 17.07 5.33
N LYS A 410 -15.77 16.92 4.01
CA LYS A 410 -16.79 16.36 3.10
C LYS A 410 -16.81 14.83 3.23
N SER A 411 -18.00 14.22 3.30
CA SER A 411 -18.15 12.76 3.41
C SER A 411 -18.21 12.08 2.03
N ALA A 412 -17.65 10.88 1.92
CA ALA A 412 -17.77 10.01 0.74
C ALA A 412 -19.22 9.56 0.48
N ASN A 413 -20.01 9.35 1.55
CA ASN A 413 -21.43 9.01 1.48
C ASN A 413 -22.24 10.30 1.64
N GLY A 414 -22.37 11.05 0.55
CA GLY A 414 -23.07 12.34 0.54
C GLY A 414 -24.51 12.25 1.00
N VAL A 415 -24.77 12.29 2.31
CA VAL A 415 -26.02 12.86 2.81
C VAL A 415 -25.86 14.36 2.64
N ASN A 416 -26.42 14.88 1.55
CA ASN A 416 -26.63 16.31 1.40
C ASN A 416 -27.32 16.80 2.67
N LYS A 417 -26.63 17.59 3.49
CA LYS A 417 -27.23 18.25 4.66
C LYS A 417 -28.51 19.02 4.27
N GLY A 418 -28.60 19.45 3.01
CA GLY A 418 -29.80 20.03 2.40
C GLY A 418 -31.01 19.08 2.31
N THR A 419 -30.82 17.77 2.11
CA THR A 419 -31.92 16.80 2.06
C THR A 419 -32.51 16.55 3.44
N VAL A 420 -31.67 16.47 4.47
CA VAL A 420 -32.14 16.33 5.86
C VAL A 420 -32.88 17.60 6.31
N ALA A 421 -32.37 18.79 5.95
CA ALA A 421 -33.06 20.05 6.19
C ALA A 421 -34.39 20.13 5.42
N ALA A 422 -34.42 19.76 4.13
CA ALA A 422 -35.64 19.78 3.31
C ALA A 422 -36.72 18.83 3.83
N VAL A 423 -36.34 17.63 4.27
CA VAL A 423 -37.25 16.66 4.90
C VAL A 423 -37.75 17.19 6.24
N GLY A 424 -36.89 17.83 7.04
CA GLY A 424 -37.29 18.52 8.28
C GLY A 424 -38.29 19.66 8.03
N PHE A 425 -38.05 20.51 7.03
CA PHE A 425 -38.96 21.59 6.65
C PHE A 425 -40.29 21.07 6.09
N ALA A 426 -40.27 20.01 5.28
CA ALA A 426 -41.48 19.39 4.74
C ALA A 426 -42.35 18.77 5.86
N MET A 427 -41.73 18.11 6.84
CA MET A 427 -42.46 17.58 8.00
C MET A 427 -43.06 18.70 8.87
N MET A 428 -42.31 19.79 9.08
CA MET A 428 -42.80 20.95 9.83
C MET A 428 -44.01 21.60 9.12
N PHE A 429 -43.93 21.82 7.80
CA PHE A 429 -45.04 22.36 7.02
C PHE A 429 -46.27 21.42 7.03
N GLY A 430 -46.05 20.10 6.92
CA GLY A 430 -47.12 19.11 7.02
C GLY A 430 -47.85 19.15 8.36
N ALA A 431 -47.13 19.33 9.48
CA ALA A 431 -47.72 19.47 10.81
C ALA A 431 -48.56 20.75 10.94
N PHE A 432 -48.08 21.88 10.40
CA PHE A 432 -48.83 23.14 10.40
C PHE A 432 -50.11 23.08 9.55
N VAL A 433 -50.05 22.44 8.38
CA VAL A 433 -51.24 22.21 7.54
C VAL A 433 -52.24 21.28 8.25
N GLY A 434 -51.74 20.23 8.91
CA GLY A 434 -52.57 19.31 9.69
C GLY A 434 -53.30 19.99 10.86
N LEU A 435 -52.60 20.85 11.61
CA LEU A 435 -53.19 21.64 12.70
C LEU A 435 -54.19 22.67 12.17
N GLY A 436 -53.89 23.34 11.05
CA GLY A 436 -54.82 24.26 10.39
C GLY A 436 -56.10 23.56 9.93
N ALA A 437 -55.99 22.36 9.34
CA ALA A 437 -57.14 21.57 8.94
C ALA A 437 -57.98 21.10 10.14
N MET A 438 -57.35 20.73 11.26
CA MET A 438 -58.05 20.40 12.50
C MET A 438 -58.78 21.61 13.11
N ALA A 439 -58.15 22.79 13.12
CA ALA A 439 -58.77 24.01 13.62
C ALA A 439 -59.99 24.43 12.78
N VAL A 440 -59.89 24.36 11.45
CA VAL A 440 -61.03 24.63 10.54
C VAL A 440 -62.15 23.61 10.75
N LYS A 441 -61.81 22.32 10.94
CA LYS A 441 -62.81 21.27 11.23
C LYS A 441 -63.47 21.48 12.60
N TRP A 442 -62.75 22.03 13.57
CA TRP A 442 -63.29 22.34 14.90
C TRP A 442 -64.22 23.55 14.87
N GLN A 443 -63.89 24.60 14.10
CA GLN A 443 -64.78 25.75 13.88
C GLN A 443 -66.05 25.41 13.09
N LYS A 444 -66.00 24.40 12.22
CA LYS A 444 -67.17 23.94 11.44
C LYS A 444 -68.02 22.88 12.16
N ARG A 445 -67.74 22.53 13.43
CA ARG A 445 -68.64 21.67 14.21
C ARG A 445 -69.92 22.45 14.53
N PRO A 446 -71.10 21.99 14.11
CA PRO A 446 -72.36 22.61 14.53
C PRO A 446 -72.52 22.47 16.05
N GLN A 447 -72.94 23.57 16.69
CA GLN A 447 -73.25 23.63 18.12
C GLN A 447 -74.67 23.13 18.34
N ASP A 448 -74.87 21.82 18.25
CA ASP A 448 -76.18 21.20 18.50
C ASP A 448 -76.32 20.86 19.99
N TRP A 449 -76.29 21.88 20.86
CA TRP A 449 -76.55 21.74 22.30
C TRP A 449 -77.60 22.70 22.85
N GLU A 450 -78.44 23.24 21.97
CA GLU A 450 -79.72 23.84 22.36
C GLU A 450 -80.84 23.09 21.62
N GLU A 451 -81.89 22.73 22.37
CA GLU A 451 -83.13 22.01 21.98
C GLU A 451 -82.98 20.47 22.03
N GLU A 452 -83.73 19.67 22.81
CA GLU A 452 -85.06 19.76 23.42
C GLU A 452 -85.06 18.97 24.77
N GLU A 453 -85.53 19.59 25.86
CA GLU A 453 -86.77 19.25 26.63
C GLU A 453 -86.85 17.87 27.30
#